data_AF-A0A0N5CVT1-F1
#
_entry.id   AF-A0A0N5CVT1-F1
#
_cell.length_a   1.000
_cell.length_b   1.000
_cell.length_c   1.000
_cell.angle_alpha   90.00
_cell.angle_beta   90.00
_cell.angle_gamma   90.00
#
_symmetry.space_group_name_H-M   'P 1'
#
loop_
_entity.id
_entity.type
_entity.pdbx_description
1 polymer ?
#
loop_
_entity_poly.entity_id
_entity_poly.type
_entity_poly.pdbx_seq_one_letter_code
_entity_poly.pdbx_strand_id
1 'polypeptide(L)'
;MFRNCNNYDSIGRRISQISEDEAVYDEVSEKSELPSFLNDANEDVIKKFLKVWNDQDIPSESLRQEMIHLLAVSLLTTKQLTAYNHYMGERRHCQQELLLEIRRMSVAAQKALSILLYAEIEEQYKLAKNFPSSIRRELRNFARRRLAKNT
;
A
#
# COMPACT_ATOMS: atom_id res chain seq x y z
N MET A 1 -18.72 2.56 -10.12
CA MET A 1 -17.75 1.51 -9.80
C MET A 1 -16.58 2.18 -9.09
N PHE A 2 -16.58 2.17 -7.76
CA PHE A 2 -15.52 2.81 -6.97
C PHE A 2 -14.34 1.83 -6.82
N ARG A 3 -13.13 2.31 -7.12
CA ARG A 3 -11.92 1.51 -7.32
C ARG A 3 -11.19 1.31 -5.99
N ASN A 4 -10.95 0.05 -5.64
CA ASN A 4 -10.30 -0.35 -4.40
C ASN A 4 -8.78 -0.14 -4.48
N CYS A 5 -8.29 1.01 -3.99
CA CYS A 5 -6.87 1.36 -3.99
C CYS A 5 -6.07 0.72 -2.82
N ASN A 6 -6.67 -0.13 -1.98
CA ASN A 6 -6.05 -0.59 -0.73
C ASN A 6 -4.96 -1.66 -0.88
N ASN A 7 -4.83 -2.34 -2.02
CA ASN A 7 -3.94 -3.50 -2.09
C ASN A 7 -2.49 -3.18 -2.51
N TYR A 8 -2.15 -1.89 -2.70
CA TYR A 8 -0.89 -1.48 -3.34
C TYR A 8 0.01 -0.58 -2.52
N ASP A 9 -0.51 -0.05 -1.43
CA ASP A 9 0.28 0.69 -0.46
C ASP A 9 0.81 -0.30 0.59
N SER A 10 2.14 -0.51 0.61
CA SER A 10 2.82 -1.07 1.80
C SER A 10 2.51 -0.23 3.07
N ILE A 11 1.99 0.98 2.89
CA ILE A 11 1.50 1.90 3.93
C ILE A 11 0.12 1.46 4.48
N GLY A 12 -0.73 0.82 3.68
CA GLY A 12 -2.04 0.32 4.12
C GLY A 12 -1.92 -0.86 5.09
N ARG A 13 -0.88 -1.68 4.93
CA ARG A 13 -0.59 -2.80 5.83
C ARG A 13 -0.33 -2.38 7.28
N ARG A 14 0.22 -1.17 7.51
CA ARG A 14 0.45 -0.61 8.86
C ARG A 14 -0.81 -0.10 9.56
N ILE A 15 -1.89 0.18 8.83
CA ILE A 15 -3.13 0.75 9.39
C ILE A 15 -4.22 -0.33 9.59
N SER A 16 -4.14 -1.45 8.85
CA SER A 16 -5.13 -2.54 8.91
C SER A 16 -4.91 -3.55 10.04
N GLN A 17 -3.87 -3.41 10.88
CA GLN A 17 -3.60 -4.31 12.00
C GLN A 17 -4.36 -3.97 13.30
N ILE A 18 -5.37 -3.09 13.26
CA ILE A 18 -6.18 -2.77 14.44
C ILE A 18 -7.61 -3.30 14.25
N SER A 19 -7.80 -4.56 14.62
CA SER A 19 -8.95 -5.04 15.38
C SER A 19 -8.61 -6.42 15.93
N GLU A 20 -8.02 -6.45 17.12
CA GLU A 20 -7.95 -7.66 17.94
C GLU A 20 -9.22 -7.73 18.79
N ASP A 21 -9.86 -8.89 18.81
CA ASP A 21 -10.40 -9.51 20.03
C ASP A 21 -10.29 -11.04 19.86
N GLU A 22 -9.29 -11.59 20.55
CA GLU A 22 -9.28 -12.88 21.26
C GLU A 22 -9.98 -14.11 20.63
N ALA A 23 -9.24 -14.98 19.94
CA ALA A 23 -9.45 -16.44 19.92
C ALA A 23 -8.35 -17.19 19.14
N VAL A 24 -7.75 -18.19 19.80
CA VAL A 24 -7.22 -19.47 19.26
C VAL A 24 -6.25 -19.39 18.07
N TYR A 25 -5.00 -19.82 18.32
CA TYR A 25 -4.04 -20.14 17.27
C TYR A 25 -4.62 -21.21 16.33
N ASP A 26 -5.11 -20.77 15.17
CA ASP A 26 -5.21 -21.58 13.97
C ASP A 26 -4.35 -20.89 12.91
N GLU A 27 -3.52 -21.65 12.22
CA GLU A 27 -2.60 -21.17 11.18
C GLU A 27 -3.41 -20.64 9.98
N VAL A 28 -3.88 -19.40 10.06
CA VAL A 28 -4.53 -18.76 8.93
C VAL A 28 -3.45 -18.29 7.97
N SER A 29 -3.22 -19.11 6.94
CA SER A 29 -2.57 -18.72 5.69
C SER A 29 -3.12 -17.36 5.23
N GLU A 30 -2.35 -16.29 5.44
CA GLU A 30 -2.58 -14.98 4.83
C GLU A 30 -2.42 -15.13 3.31
N LYS A 31 -3.47 -15.61 2.63
CA LYS A 31 -3.61 -15.44 1.18
C LYS A 31 -3.83 -13.96 0.92
N SER A 32 -2.74 -13.19 0.90
CA SER A 32 -2.71 -11.97 0.11
C SER A 32 -3.06 -12.38 -1.32
N GLU A 33 -4.26 -12.06 -1.79
CA GLU A 33 -4.70 -12.41 -3.14
C GLU A 33 -3.63 -11.94 -4.13
N LEU A 34 -3.06 -12.90 -4.88
CA LEU A 34 -2.07 -12.60 -5.89
C LEU A 34 -2.68 -11.61 -6.90
N PRO A 35 -1.90 -10.65 -7.42
CA PRO A 35 -2.36 -9.79 -8.50
C PRO A 35 -2.90 -10.62 -9.67
N SER A 36 -4.00 -10.16 -10.27
CA SER A 36 -4.72 -10.90 -11.31
C SER A 36 -3.85 -11.33 -12.49
N PHE A 37 -2.77 -10.59 -12.79
CA PHE A 37 -1.83 -10.93 -13.85
C PHE A 37 -0.94 -12.16 -13.54
N LEU A 38 -0.94 -12.64 -12.29
CA LEU A 38 -0.23 -13.84 -11.85
C LEU A 38 -1.16 -15.04 -11.60
N ASN A 39 -2.48 -14.90 -11.72
CA ASN A 39 -3.43 -15.99 -11.43
C ASN A 39 -3.17 -17.26 -12.26
N ASP A 40 -2.82 -17.07 -13.54
CA ASP A 40 -2.54 -18.17 -14.48
C ASP A 40 -1.02 -18.42 -14.64
N ALA A 41 -0.17 -17.83 -13.80
CA ALA A 41 1.28 -17.98 -13.91
C ALA A 41 1.77 -19.28 -13.26
N ASN A 42 2.85 -19.87 -13.79
CA ASN A 42 3.51 -21.00 -13.15
C ASN A 42 4.09 -20.57 -11.77
N GLU A 43 4.14 -21.49 -10.81
CA GLU A 43 4.67 -21.27 -9.48
C GLU A 43 6.08 -20.67 -9.49
N ASP A 44 6.94 -21.08 -10.43
CA ASP A 44 8.30 -20.53 -10.53
C ASP A 44 8.30 -19.04 -10.88
N VAL A 45 7.37 -18.60 -11.73
CA VAL A 45 7.18 -17.19 -12.06
C VAL A 45 6.67 -16.45 -10.83
N ILE A 46 5.63 -16.97 -10.17
CA ILE A 46 5.06 -16.40 -8.95
C ILE A 46 6.14 -16.23 -7.86
N LYS A 47 6.96 -17.26 -7.62
CA LYS A 47 8.06 -17.23 -6.65
C LYS A 47 9.08 -16.12 -6.96
N LYS A 48 9.43 -15.90 -8.23
CA LYS A 48 10.34 -14.81 -8.63
C LYS A 48 9.75 -13.44 -8.33
N PHE A 49 8.47 -13.23 -8.61
CA PHE A 49 7.78 -11.99 -8.28
C PHE A 49 7.69 -11.76 -6.76
N LEU A 50 7.25 -12.77 -6.00
CA LEU A 50 7.15 -12.69 -4.54
C LEU A 50 8.51 -12.44 -3.87
N LYS A 51 9.58 -13.03 -4.41
CA LYS A 51 10.94 -12.79 -3.93
C LYS A 51 11.27 -11.30 -4.00
N VAL A 52 11.09 -10.65 -5.15
CA VAL A 52 11.37 -9.21 -5.31
C VAL A 52 10.43 -8.36 -4.47
N TRP A 53 9.16 -8.75 -4.34
CA TRP A 53 8.19 -7.99 -3.54
C TRP A 53 8.53 -7.94 -2.06
N ASN A 54 8.98 -9.06 -1.51
CA ASN A 54 9.24 -9.22 -0.07
C ASN A 54 10.72 -9.01 0.29
N ASP A 55 11.56 -8.69 -0.69
CA ASP A 55 12.99 -8.42 -0.48
C ASP A 55 13.17 -7.12 0.32
N GLN A 56 13.68 -7.27 1.54
CA GLN A 56 14.00 -6.17 2.46
C GLN A 56 15.34 -5.51 2.15
N ASP A 57 16.20 -6.18 1.37
CA ASP A 57 17.52 -5.65 0.99
C ASP A 57 17.42 -4.66 -0.18
N ILE A 58 16.26 -4.58 -0.86
CA ILE A 58 16.02 -3.56 -1.89
C ILE A 58 15.84 -2.19 -1.23
N PRO A 59 16.74 -1.22 -1.49
CA PRO A 59 16.81 0.03 -0.73
C PRO A 59 15.69 1.02 -1.03
N SER A 60 14.97 0.88 -2.15
CA SER A 60 13.89 1.79 -2.52
C SER A 60 12.73 1.09 -3.21
N GLU A 61 11.53 1.60 -2.95
CA GLU A 61 10.30 1.12 -3.61
C GLU A 61 10.34 1.38 -5.13
N SER A 62 10.97 2.46 -5.58
CA SER A 62 11.15 2.74 -7.01
C SER A 62 11.99 1.67 -7.70
N LEU A 63 13.09 1.25 -7.09
CA LEU A 63 13.92 0.15 -7.60
C LEU A 63 13.16 -1.17 -7.58
N ARG A 64 12.43 -1.46 -6.49
CA ARG A 64 11.56 -2.66 -6.41
C ARG A 64 10.56 -2.71 -7.57
N GLN A 65 9.90 -1.58 -7.87
CA GLN A 65 8.97 -1.47 -8.98
C GLN A 65 9.62 -1.67 -10.34
N GLU A 66 10.83 -1.13 -10.54
CA GLU A 66 11.61 -1.34 -11.76
C GLU A 66 11.99 -2.81 -11.94
N MET A 67 12.46 -3.48 -10.88
CA MET A 67 12.77 -4.92 -10.91
C MET A 67 11.52 -5.76 -11.22
N ILE A 68 10.37 -5.45 -10.62
CA ILE A 68 9.08 -6.10 -10.93
C ILE A 68 8.71 -5.87 -12.40
N HIS A 69 8.94 -4.67 -12.92
CA HIS A 69 8.67 -4.37 -14.32
C HIS A 69 9.55 -5.18 -15.28
N LEU A 70 10.84 -5.32 -14.98
CA LEU A 70 11.75 -6.15 -15.77
C LEU A 70 11.35 -7.63 -15.73
N LEU A 71 10.91 -8.14 -14.58
CA LEU A 71 10.34 -9.49 -14.48
C LEU A 71 9.07 -9.63 -15.32
N ALA A 72 8.21 -8.60 -15.33
CA ALA A 72 6.98 -8.60 -16.12
C ALA A 72 7.25 -8.72 -17.62
N VAL A 73 8.15 -7.89 -18.14
CA VAL A 73 8.49 -7.88 -19.57
C VAL A 73 9.22 -9.15 -20.01
N SER A 74 9.98 -9.79 -19.11
CA SER A 74 10.77 -10.98 -19.44
C SER A 74 10.03 -12.31 -19.27
N LEU A 75 9.12 -12.44 -18.30
CA LEU A 75 8.52 -13.71 -17.91
C LEU A 75 7.03 -13.84 -18.22
N LEU A 76 6.32 -12.73 -18.41
CA LEU A 76 4.87 -12.78 -18.62
C LEU A 76 4.53 -13.00 -20.09
N THR A 77 3.48 -13.79 -20.31
CA THR A 77 2.83 -13.90 -21.63
C THR A 77 2.12 -12.61 -22.01
N THR A 78 1.76 -12.42 -23.28
CA THR A 78 1.03 -11.22 -23.76
C THR A 78 -0.27 -10.96 -22.98
N LYS A 79 -1.03 -12.01 -22.65
CA LYS A 79 -2.26 -11.92 -21.85
C LYS A 79 -1.95 -11.36 -20.45
N GLN A 80 -0.95 -11.93 -19.78
CA GLN A 80 -0.53 -11.52 -18.44
C GLN A 80 0.09 -10.12 -18.44
N LEU A 81 0.87 -9.76 -19.46
CA LEU A 81 1.48 -8.44 -19.58
C LEU A 81 0.42 -7.35 -19.79
N THR A 82 -0.67 -7.65 -20.50
CA THR A 82 -1.81 -6.74 -20.63
C THR A 82 -2.49 -6.50 -19.28
N ALA A 83 -2.72 -7.56 -18.51
CA ALA A 83 -3.26 -7.46 -17.15
C ALA A 83 -2.30 -6.71 -16.20
N TYR A 84 -1.00 -6.94 -16.32
CA TYR A 84 0.04 -6.22 -15.58
C TYR A 84 0.05 -4.73 -15.90
N ASN A 85 -0.04 -4.35 -17.18
CA ASN A 85 -0.09 -2.95 -17.59
C ASN A 85 -1.33 -2.24 -17.05
N HIS A 86 -2.48 -2.92 -17.07
CA HIS A 86 -3.70 -2.41 -16.45
C HIS A 86 -3.51 -2.18 -14.95
N TYR A 87 -3.01 -3.20 -14.24
CA TYR A 87 -2.68 -3.15 -12.82
C TYR A 87 -1.73 -1.98 -12.48
N MET A 88 -0.66 -1.79 -13.25
CA MET A 88 0.28 -0.68 -13.05
C MET A 88 -0.35 0.68 -13.35
N GLY A 89 -1.26 0.75 -14.32
CA GLY A 89 -2.05 1.94 -14.61
C GLY A 89 -2.92 2.34 -13.43
N GLU A 90 -3.65 1.40 -12.85
CA GLU A 90 -4.49 1.63 -11.66
C GLU A 90 -3.63 2.06 -10.46
N ARG A 91 -2.50 1.40 -10.24
CA ARG A 91 -1.55 1.79 -9.18
C ARG A 91 -1.07 3.23 -9.32
N ARG A 92 -0.64 3.63 -10.52
CA ARG A 92 -0.20 5.00 -10.80
C ARG A 92 -1.32 6.00 -10.55
N HIS A 93 -2.54 5.68 -10.97
CA HIS A 93 -3.71 6.53 -10.73
C HIS A 93 -3.96 6.72 -9.23
N CYS A 94 -4.02 5.63 -8.45
CA CYS A 94 -4.20 5.69 -7.00
C CYS A 94 -3.08 6.51 -6.32
N GLN A 95 -1.82 6.33 -6.73
CA GLN A 95 -0.70 7.08 -6.19
C GLN A 95 -0.81 8.58 -6.50
N GLN A 96 -1.23 8.94 -7.71
CA GLN A 96 -1.45 10.34 -8.08
C GLN A 96 -2.59 10.96 -7.27
N GLU A 97 -3.70 10.24 -7.08
CA GLU A 97 -4.81 10.70 -6.25
C GLU A 97 -4.37 10.92 -4.79
N LEU A 98 -3.58 10.00 -4.22
CA LEU A 98 -3.03 10.14 -2.88
C LEU A 98 -2.14 11.39 -2.76
N LEU A 99 -1.26 11.61 -3.74
CA LEU A 99 -0.40 12.80 -3.78
C LEU A 99 -1.23 14.09 -3.85
N LEU A 100 -2.31 14.10 -4.63
CA LEU A 100 -3.23 15.24 -4.69
C LEU A 100 -3.94 15.47 -3.35
N GLU A 101 -4.35 14.42 -2.65
CA GLU A 101 -4.96 14.54 -1.33
C GLU A 101 -4.01 15.06 -0.27
N ILE A 102 -2.76 14.59 -0.27
CA ILE A 102 -1.69 15.09 0.62
C ILE A 102 -1.41 16.56 0.32
N ARG A 103 -1.33 16.95 -0.96
CA ARG A 103 -1.12 18.36 -1.36
C ARG A 103 -2.22 19.31 -0.92
N ARG A 104 -3.45 18.81 -0.69
CA ARG A 104 -4.57 19.62 -0.17
C ARG A 104 -4.44 19.93 1.32
N MET A 105 -3.56 19.24 2.04
CA MET A 105 -3.30 19.49 3.46
C MET A 105 -2.34 20.65 3.65
N SER A 106 -2.38 21.30 4.82
CA SER A 106 -1.37 22.29 5.18
C SER A 106 0.02 21.67 5.26
N VAL A 107 1.07 22.47 4.99
CA VAL A 107 2.47 22.00 5.05
C VAL A 107 2.80 21.40 6.42
N ALA A 108 2.26 21.97 7.50
CA ALA A 108 2.43 21.44 8.85
C ALA A 108 1.76 20.06 9.03
N ALA A 109 0.56 19.87 8.47
CA ALA A 109 -0.12 18.59 8.51
C ALA A 109 0.55 17.52 7.62
N GLN A 110 1.13 17.91 6.48
CA GLN A 110 1.94 17.02 5.65
C GLN A 110 3.20 16.53 6.40
N LYS A 111 3.91 17.44 7.09
CA LYS A 111 5.05 17.08 7.95
C LYS A 111 4.63 16.15 9.09
N ALA A 112 3.51 16.45 9.75
CA ALA A 112 2.97 15.60 10.81
C ALA A 112 2.60 14.20 10.29
N LEU A 113 2.00 14.10 9.10
CA LEU A 113 1.74 12.82 8.44
C LEU A 113 3.05 12.06 8.18
N SER A 114 4.07 12.73 7.65
CA SER A 114 5.39 12.11 7.45
C SER A 114 5.99 11.58 8.74
N ILE A 115 5.93 12.34 9.83
CA ILE A 115 6.42 11.89 11.15
C ILE A 115 5.70 10.62 11.60
N LEU A 116 4.37 10.57 11.45
CA LEU A 116 3.59 9.39 11.81
C LEU A 116 3.94 8.16 10.95
N LEU A 117 4.22 8.36 9.65
CA LEU A 117 4.56 7.25 8.76
C LEU A 117 5.88 6.56 9.14
N TYR A 118 6.86 7.33 9.60
CA TYR A 118 8.17 6.81 10.02
C TYR A 118 8.23 6.39 11.49
N ALA A 119 7.23 6.76 12.30
CA ALA A 119 7.16 6.36 13.70
C ALA A 119 6.70 4.90 13.86
N GLU A 120 7.16 4.27 14.94
CA GLU A 120 6.68 2.96 15.36
C GLU A 120 5.20 3.01 15.74
N ILE A 121 4.46 1.92 15.52
CA ILE A 121 3.00 1.86 15.69
C ILE A 121 2.59 2.29 17.12
N GLU A 122 3.33 1.81 18.12
CA GLU A 122 3.09 2.14 19.54
C GLU A 122 3.29 3.63 19.86
N GLU A 123 4.12 4.32 19.08
CA GLU A 123 4.44 5.73 19.27
C GLU A 123 3.51 6.66 18.48
N GLN A 124 2.94 6.17 17.38
CA GLN A 124 2.06 6.96 16.51
C GLN A 124 0.90 7.60 17.28
N TYR A 125 0.27 6.88 18.20
CA TYR A 125 -0.83 7.42 19.00
C TYR A 125 -0.37 8.57 19.92
N LYS A 126 0.76 8.39 20.59
CA LYS A 126 1.35 9.40 21.49
C LYS A 126 1.76 10.65 20.70
N LEU A 127 2.44 10.45 19.57
CA LEU A 127 2.83 11.53 18.65
C LEU A 127 1.62 12.28 18.09
N ALA A 128 0.59 11.54 17.65
CA ALA A 128 -0.64 12.12 17.12
C ALA A 128 -1.33 13.01 18.15
N LYS A 129 -1.35 12.60 19.44
CA LYS A 129 -1.95 13.36 20.54
C LYS A 129 -1.22 14.68 20.81
N ASN A 130 0.10 14.69 20.61
CA ASN A 130 0.95 15.87 20.85
C ASN A 130 0.81 16.94 19.76
N PHE A 131 0.23 16.62 18.59
CA PHE A 131 0.00 17.62 17.56
C PHE A 131 -1.11 18.63 17.93
N PRO A 132 -0.98 19.90 17.47
CA PRO A 132 -2.03 20.90 17.57
C PRO A 132 -3.39 20.38 17.10
N SER A 133 -4.47 20.88 17.70
CA SER A 133 -5.85 20.46 17.40
C SER A 133 -6.23 20.66 15.93
N SER A 134 -5.73 21.72 15.29
CA SER A 134 -5.89 22.00 13.86
C SER A 134 -5.28 20.89 12.98
N ILE A 135 -4.05 20.46 13.28
CA ILE A 135 -3.34 19.41 12.56
C ILE A 135 -4.02 18.06 12.75
N ARG A 136 -4.40 17.71 14.00
CA ARG A 136 -5.16 16.47 14.28
C ARG A 136 -6.47 16.40 13.50
N ARG A 137 -7.16 17.53 13.35
CA ARG A 137 -8.39 17.63 12.55
C ARG A 137 -8.13 17.40 11.06
N GLU A 138 -7.08 18.00 10.51
CA GLU A 138 -6.69 17.78 9.11
C GLU A 138 -6.33 16.32 8.83
N LEU A 139 -5.51 15.70 9.68
CA LEU A 139 -5.13 14.28 9.58
C LEU A 139 -6.37 13.38 9.68
N ARG A 140 -7.31 13.66 10.59
CA ARG A 140 -8.58 12.93 10.71
C ARG A 140 -9.44 13.07 9.46
N ASN A 141 -9.54 14.28 8.90
CA ASN A 141 -10.29 14.52 7.67
C ASN A 141 -9.66 13.80 6.47
N PHE A 142 -8.33 13.77 6.40
CA PHE A 142 -7.59 12.99 5.42
C PHE A 142 -7.90 11.49 5.55
N ALA A 143 -7.79 10.91 6.76
CA ALA A 143 -8.12 9.51 7.00
C ALA A 143 -9.58 9.17 6.65
N ARG A 144 -10.53 10.03 6.99
CA ARG A 144 -11.95 9.85 6.64
C ARG A 144 -12.20 9.86 5.13
N ARG A 145 -11.56 10.77 4.39
CA ARG A 145 -11.67 10.81 2.92
C ARG A 145 -11.12 9.53 2.29
N ARG A 146 -10.00 9.01 2.83
CA ARG A 146 -9.43 7.75 2.37
C ARG A 146 -10.36 6.57 2.66
N LEU A 147 -10.93 6.49 3.87
CA LEU A 147 -11.88 5.44 4.25
C LEU A 147 -13.16 5.46 3.40
N ALA A 148 -13.72 6.64 3.11
CA ALA A 148 -14.93 6.77 2.32
C ALA A 148 -14.75 6.39 0.84
N LYS A 149 -13.51 6.42 0.32
CA LYS A 149 -13.18 5.92 -1.02
C LYS A 149 -13.06 4.39 -1.09
N ASN A 150 -13.02 3.73 0.08
CA ASN A 150 -12.79 2.29 0.21
C ASN A 150 -14.08 1.48 0.41
N THR A 151 -15.20 2.15 0.72
CA THR A 151 -16.56 1.59 0.82
C THR A 151 -17.34 1.82 -0.46
#